data_AF-A0A1G1E6T7-F1
#
_entry.id   AF-A0A1G1E6T7-F1
#
_cell.length_a   1.000
_cell.length_b   1.000
_cell.length_c   1.000
_cell.angle_alpha   90.00
_cell.angle_beta   90.00
_cell.angle_gamma   90.00
#
_symmetry.space_group_name_H-M   'P 1'
#
loop_
_entity.id
_entity.type
_entity.pdbx_description
1 polymer ?
#
loop_
_entity_poly.entity_id
_entity_poly.type
_entity_poly.pdbx_seq_one_letter_code
_entity_poly.pdbx_strand_id
1 'polypeptide(L)'
;MDWIGTLRDASVLIGTWVAIYGIDSWRREHRGRRQIELAEETLALFYEAGDAIRHIRHPASYSSETESIEKGEHESKTSYEARKNASVVFKRYNDHQELFNRLHAMRYRFMAQIGKDKAKPFDDLRRIVSEIIVSARMLARLWARENFRIEQQWEQHQRSVEKHEAVFWEGLQEEDPINPRLDKIVDDIERTCREVISGKGTLHGILNRPVFRSKG
;
A
#
# COMPACT_ATOMS: atom_id res chain seq x y z
N MET A 1 -55.21 41.02 14.31
CA MET A 1 -54.14 40.19 13.74
C MET A 1 -54.41 38.77 14.15
N ASP A 2 -54.50 37.84 13.20
CA ASP A 2 -54.72 36.42 13.49
C ASP A 2 -53.40 35.77 13.90
N TRP A 3 -53.06 35.93 15.18
CA TRP A 3 -51.81 35.45 15.77
C TRP A 3 -51.68 33.93 15.73
N ILE A 4 -52.81 33.20 15.74
CA ILE A 4 -52.84 31.74 15.71
C ILE A 4 -52.41 31.24 14.33
N GLY A 5 -52.93 31.85 13.25
CA GLY A 5 -52.50 31.56 11.88
C GLY A 5 -50.99 31.78 11.69
N THR A 6 -50.47 32.93 12.12
CA THR A 6 -49.03 33.24 11.99
C THR A 6 -48.13 32.29 12.79
N LEU A 7 -48.57 31.84 13.97
CA LEU A 7 -47.81 30.87 14.78
C LEU A 7 -47.78 29.48 14.15
N ARG A 8 -48.89 29.07 13.51
CA ARG A 8 -48.97 27.80 12.77
C ARG A 8 -48.03 27.82 11.56
N ASP A 9 -48.04 28.89 10.79
CA ASP A 9 -47.17 28.99 9.61
C ASP A 9 -45.68 29.02 10.02
N ALA A 10 -45.36 29.73 11.10
CA ALA A 10 -44.01 29.74 11.65
C ALA A 10 -43.56 28.35 12.15
N SER A 11 -44.43 27.57 12.80
CA SER A 11 -44.07 26.23 13.29
C SER A 11 -43.86 25.24 12.16
N VAL A 12 -44.64 25.33 11.07
CA VAL A 12 -44.42 24.52 9.85
C VAL A 12 -43.08 24.88 9.22
N LEU A 13 -42.75 26.16 9.07
CA LEU A 13 -41.47 26.60 8.49
C LEU A 13 -40.26 26.12 9.30
N ILE A 14 -40.33 26.25 10.63
CA ILE A 14 -39.27 25.75 11.53
C ILE A 14 -39.15 24.23 11.43
N GLY A 15 -40.27 23.51 11.42
CA GLY A 15 -40.29 22.06 11.27
C GLY A 15 -39.66 21.60 9.96
N THR A 16 -39.99 22.25 8.85
CA THR A 16 -39.39 21.98 7.53
C THR A 16 -37.88 22.27 7.53
N TRP A 17 -37.45 23.38 8.12
CA TRP A 17 -36.03 23.73 8.21
C TRP A 17 -35.23 22.69 9.00
N VAL A 18 -35.75 22.27 10.17
CA VAL A 18 -35.13 21.23 11.00
C VAL A 18 -35.06 19.90 10.26
N ALA A 19 -36.11 19.52 9.53
CA ALA A 19 -36.12 18.29 8.74
C ALA A 19 -35.04 18.30 7.64
N ILE A 20 -34.89 19.41 6.92
CA ILE A 20 -33.85 19.58 5.88
C ILE A 20 -32.45 19.46 6.53
N TYR A 21 -32.22 20.17 7.63
CA TYR A 21 -30.93 20.15 8.31
C TYR A 21 -30.60 18.76 8.89
N GLY A 22 -31.60 18.07 9.43
CA GLY A 22 -31.47 16.70 9.94
C GLY A 22 -31.06 15.72 8.85
N ILE A 23 -31.72 15.77 7.68
CA ILE A 23 -31.39 14.90 6.54
C ILE A 23 -29.97 15.17 6.04
N ASP A 24 -29.58 16.43 5.94
CA ASP A 24 -28.25 16.80 5.45
C ASP A 24 -27.14 16.43 6.46
N SER A 25 -27.40 16.60 7.76
CA SER A 25 -26.51 16.14 8.83
C SER A 25 -26.32 14.63 8.78
N TRP A 26 -27.42 13.88 8.62
CA TRP A 26 -27.40 12.42 8.50
C TRP A 26 -26.62 11.95 7.27
N ARG A 27 -26.79 12.61 6.11
CA ARG A 27 -26.01 12.29 4.90
C ARG A 27 -24.51 12.54 5.09
N ARG A 28 -24.14 13.64 5.76
CA ARG A 28 -22.73 13.93 6.08
C ARG A 28 -22.15 12.89 7.02
N GLU A 29 -22.89 12.53 8.07
CA GLU A 29 -22.47 11.51 9.04
C GLU A 29 -22.25 10.15 8.37
N HIS A 30 -23.19 9.70 7.54
CA HIS A 30 -23.04 8.44 6.80
C HIS A 30 -21.85 8.44 5.83
N ARG A 31 -21.58 9.57 5.16
CA ARG A 31 -20.40 9.69 4.29
C ARG A 31 -19.12 9.63 5.11
N GLY A 32 -19.06 10.38 6.22
CA GLY A 32 -17.91 10.39 7.12
C GLY A 32 -17.61 9.01 7.69
N ARG A 33 -18.63 8.30 8.18
CA ARG A 33 -18.48 6.95 8.70
C ARG A 33 -17.89 5.99 7.67
N ARG A 34 -18.41 5.99 6.43
CA ARG A 34 -17.87 5.15 5.34
C ARG A 34 -16.42 5.48 4.99
N GLN A 35 -16.07 6.76 5.00
CA GLN A 35 -14.70 7.22 4.74
C GLN A 35 -13.74 6.79 5.85
N ILE A 36 -14.16 6.85 7.13
CA ILE A 36 -13.37 6.39 8.28
C ILE A 36 -13.14 4.89 8.19
N GLU A 37 -14.21 4.10 8.02
CA GLU A 37 -14.11 2.63 7.87
C GLU A 37 -13.17 2.25 6.72
N LEU A 38 -13.28 2.93 5.58
CA LEU A 38 -12.39 2.73 4.43
C LEU A 38 -10.94 3.12 4.73
N ALA A 39 -10.72 4.21 5.46
CA ALA A 39 -9.38 4.68 5.82
C ALA A 39 -8.68 3.73 6.79
N GLU A 40 -9.40 3.20 7.78
CA GLU A 40 -8.90 2.19 8.71
C GLU A 40 -8.55 0.89 8.00
N GLU A 41 -9.46 0.37 7.16
CA GLU A 41 -9.23 -0.84 6.37
C GLU A 41 -8.03 -0.67 5.43
N THR A 42 -7.92 0.48 4.77
CA THR A 42 -6.79 0.78 3.88
C THR A 42 -5.48 0.81 4.67
N LEU A 43 -5.45 1.50 5.80
CA LEU A 43 -4.23 1.62 6.60
C LEU A 43 -3.74 0.25 7.10
N ALA A 44 -4.65 -0.60 7.57
CA ALA A 44 -4.33 -1.97 7.96
C ALA A 44 -3.71 -2.78 6.82
N LEU A 45 -4.29 -2.72 5.61
CA LEU A 45 -3.77 -3.41 4.44
C LEU A 45 -2.37 -2.92 4.03
N PHE A 46 -2.06 -1.63 4.21
CA PHE A 46 -0.73 -1.10 3.91
C PHE A 46 0.33 -1.54 4.92
N TYR A 47 -0.01 -1.62 6.21
CA TYR A 47 0.89 -2.23 7.19
C TYR A 47 1.14 -3.71 6.87
N GLU A 48 0.07 -4.47 6.61
CA GLU A 48 0.18 -5.89 6.23
C GLU A 48 1.04 -6.08 4.97
N ALA A 49 0.89 -5.21 3.97
CA ALA A 49 1.70 -5.27 2.75
C ALA A 49 3.15 -4.86 2.97
N GLY A 50 3.43 -3.95 3.91
CA GLY A 50 4.78 -3.63 4.33
C GLY A 50 5.51 -4.87 4.87
N ASP A 51 4.86 -5.57 5.78
CA ASP A 51 5.41 -6.80 6.38
C ASP A 51 5.53 -7.93 5.34
N ALA A 52 4.54 -8.08 4.46
CA ALA A 52 4.59 -9.05 3.38
C ALA A 52 5.78 -8.81 2.43
N ILE A 53 6.07 -7.55 2.08
CA ILE A 53 7.21 -7.22 1.20
C ILE A 53 8.55 -7.56 1.88
N ARG A 54 8.70 -7.26 3.18
CA ARG A 54 9.90 -7.64 3.95
C ARG A 54 10.04 -9.16 4.01
N HIS A 55 8.94 -9.89 4.25
CA HIS A 55 8.96 -11.35 4.22
C HIS A 55 9.35 -11.93 2.85
N ILE A 56 8.78 -11.39 1.76
CA ILE A 56 9.10 -11.80 0.39
C ILE A 56 10.61 -11.64 0.13
N ARG A 57 11.21 -10.53 0.58
CA ARG A 57 12.64 -10.20 0.38
C ARG A 57 13.56 -10.76 1.45
N HIS A 58 13.06 -11.57 2.38
CA HIS A 58 13.89 -12.09 3.46
C HIS A 58 14.95 -13.07 2.94
N PRO A 59 16.25 -12.92 3.25
CA PRO A 59 17.30 -13.73 2.63
C PRO A 59 17.28 -15.22 3.04
N ALA A 60 16.79 -15.53 4.24
CA ALA A 60 16.66 -16.93 4.65
C ALA A 60 15.61 -17.63 3.80
N SER A 61 15.97 -18.77 3.20
CA SER A 61 15.11 -19.58 2.34
C SER A 61 15.10 -21.04 2.80
N TYR A 62 13.96 -21.70 2.68
CA TYR A 62 13.77 -23.12 3.00
C TYR A 62 13.66 -23.95 1.72
N SER A 63 14.13 -25.20 1.76
CA SER A 63 14.08 -26.10 0.60
C SER A 63 12.64 -26.31 0.08
N SER A 64 11.68 -26.36 1.00
CA SER A 64 10.25 -26.55 0.72
C SER A 64 9.63 -25.47 -0.17
N GLU A 65 10.21 -24.28 -0.22
CA GLU A 65 9.71 -23.17 -1.05
C GLU A 65 9.88 -23.43 -2.55
N THR A 66 10.75 -24.37 -2.92
CA THR A 66 11.15 -24.63 -4.31
C THR A 66 11.05 -26.10 -4.70
N GLU A 67 10.43 -26.94 -3.87
CA GLU A 67 10.30 -28.39 -4.11
C GLU A 67 9.47 -28.73 -5.35
N SER A 68 8.48 -27.91 -5.67
CA SER A 68 7.62 -28.10 -6.85
C SER A 68 8.28 -27.72 -8.19
N ILE A 69 9.51 -27.20 -8.15
CA ILE A 69 10.21 -26.73 -9.35
C ILE A 69 10.96 -27.90 -9.97
N GLU A 70 10.44 -28.39 -11.08
CA GLU A 70 11.08 -29.46 -11.86
C GLU A 70 12.13 -28.89 -12.83
N LYS A 71 13.16 -29.71 -13.09
CA LYS A 71 14.21 -29.41 -14.06
C LYS A 71 13.70 -29.69 -15.48
N GLY A 72 13.90 -28.75 -16.40
CA GLY A 72 13.55 -28.98 -17.81
C GLY A 72 14.47 -30.00 -18.49
N GLU A 73 13.95 -30.71 -19.50
CA GLU A 73 14.65 -31.78 -20.24
C GLU A 73 16.01 -31.36 -20.81
N HIS A 74 16.13 -30.10 -21.26
CA HIS A 74 17.36 -29.54 -21.84
C HIS A 74 17.98 -28.41 -21.00
N GLU A 75 17.60 -28.30 -19.73
CA GLU A 75 18.11 -27.26 -18.86
C GLU A 75 19.47 -27.65 -18.25
N SER A 76 20.44 -26.74 -18.29
CA SER A 76 21.71 -26.95 -17.59
C SER A 76 21.48 -26.96 -16.07
N LYS A 77 22.38 -27.62 -15.31
CA LYS A 77 22.28 -27.61 -13.84
C LYS A 77 22.33 -26.19 -13.28
N THR A 78 23.24 -25.34 -13.77
CA THR A 78 23.36 -23.95 -13.33
C THR A 78 22.10 -23.14 -13.63
N SER A 79 21.52 -23.28 -14.83
CA SER A 79 20.26 -22.60 -15.17
C SER A 79 19.12 -23.04 -14.26
N TYR A 80 19.04 -24.33 -13.97
CA TYR A 80 18.03 -24.89 -13.07
C TYR A 80 18.16 -24.33 -11.65
N GLU A 81 19.36 -24.35 -11.06
CA GLU A 81 19.60 -23.82 -9.70
C GLU A 81 19.35 -22.31 -9.65
N ALA A 82 19.80 -21.54 -10.66
CA ALA A 82 19.56 -20.11 -10.75
C ALA A 82 18.05 -19.78 -10.79
N ARG A 83 17.29 -20.51 -11.62
CA ARG A 83 15.84 -20.37 -11.71
C ARG A 83 15.15 -20.78 -10.42
N LYS A 84 15.58 -21.88 -9.80
CA LYS A 84 15.07 -22.38 -8.54
C LYS A 84 15.23 -21.33 -7.43
N ASN A 85 16.43 -20.79 -7.25
CA ASN A 85 16.73 -19.76 -6.25
C ASN A 85 15.93 -18.47 -6.48
N ALA A 86 15.86 -18.01 -7.72
CA ALA A 86 15.08 -16.82 -8.08
C ALA A 86 13.57 -16.99 -7.86
N SER A 87 13.09 -18.24 -7.80
CA SER A 87 11.65 -18.53 -7.71
C SER A 87 11.08 -18.44 -6.30
N VAL A 88 11.93 -18.38 -5.27
CA VAL A 88 11.53 -18.18 -3.87
C VAL A 88 10.63 -16.95 -3.73
N VAL A 89 11.00 -15.83 -4.36
CA VAL A 89 10.20 -14.60 -4.34
C VAL A 89 8.83 -14.77 -5.01
N PHE A 90 8.72 -15.55 -6.09
CA PHE A 90 7.41 -15.82 -6.71
C PHE A 90 6.52 -16.65 -5.80
N LYS A 91 7.09 -17.65 -5.13
CA LYS A 91 6.35 -18.47 -4.18
C LYS A 91 5.80 -17.62 -3.04
N ARG A 92 6.66 -16.83 -2.39
CA ARG A 92 6.25 -15.94 -1.29
C ARG A 92 5.26 -14.87 -1.72
N TYR A 93 5.46 -14.27 -2.91
CA TYR A 93 4.50 -13.33 -3.46
C TYR A 93 3.12 -13.97 -3.67
N ASN A 94 3.10 -15.20 -4.20
CA ASN A 94 1.85 -15.94 -4.40
C ASN A 94 1.15 -16.25 -3.08
N ASP A 95 1.91 -16.56 -2.02
CA ASP A 95 1.36 -16.78 -0.68
C ASP A 95 0.67 -15.51 -0.10
N HIS A 96 1.05 -14.33 -0.59
CA HIS A 96 0.40 -13.04 -0.27
C HIS A 96 -0.46 -12.46 -1.39
N GLN A 97 -0.79 -13.23 -2.43
CA GLN A 97 -1.48 -12.69 -3.62
C GLN A 97 -2.85 -12.10 -3.29
N GLU A 98 -3.59 -12.70 -2.35
CA GLU A 98 -4.89 -12.20 -1.92
C GLU A 98 -4.80 -10.79 -1.33
N LEU A 99 -3.78 -10.51 -0.50
CA LEU A 99 -3.53 -9.19 0.05
C LEU A 99 -3.32 -8.14 -1.04
N PHE A 100 -2.43 -8.41 -2.00
CA PHE A 100 -2.16 -7.47 -3.10
C PHE A 100 -3.38 -7.28 -4.03
N ASN A 101 -4.18 -8.33 -4.24
CA ASN A 101 -5.44 -8.23 -4.97
C ASN A 101 -6.46 -7.36 -4.23
N ARG A 102 -6.59 -7.52 -2.90
CA ARG A 102 -7.45 -6.66 -2.06
C ARG A 102 -7.02 -5.21 -2.15
N LEU A 103 -5.73 -4.91 -2.04
CA LEU A 103 -5.19 -3.56 -2.22
C LEU A 103 -5.50 -2.98 -3.61
N HIS A 104 -5.35 -3.77 -4.67
CA HIS A 104 -5.65 -3.31 -6.02
C HIS A 104 -7.13 -2.96 -6.21
N ALA A 105 -8.03 -3.79 -5.68
CA ALA A 105 -9.47 -3.52 -5.72
C ALA A 105 -9.84 -2.30 -4.86
N MET A 106 -9.27 -2.19 -3.66
CA MET A 106 -9.55 -1.11 -2.70
C MET A 106 -9.22 0.27 -3.26
N ARG A 107 -8.16 0.36 -4.08
CA ARG A 107 -7.72 1.60 -4.72
C ARG A 107 -8.85 2.38 -5.36
N TYR A 108 -9.75 1.74 -6.11
CA TYR A 108 -10.82 2.46 -6.81
C TYR A 108 -11.87 3.04 -5.85
N ARG A 109 -12.19 2.30 -4.77
CA ARG A 109 -13.07 2.79 -3.71
C ARG A 109 -12.43 3.96 -2.96
N PHE A 110 -11.13 3.86 -2.67
CA PHE A 110 -10.34 4.93 -2.06
C PHE A 110 -10.36 6.20 -2.92
N MET A 111 -10.11 6.07 -4.22
CA MET A 111 -10.16 7.21 -5.15
C MET A 111 -11.52 7.89 -5.20
N ALA A 112 -12.61 7.10 -5.17
CA ALA A 112 -13.97 7.63 -5.23
C ALA A 112 -14.42 8.32 -3.94
N GLN A 113 -13.97 7.84 -2.77
CA GLN A 113 -14.42 8.35 -1.48
C GLN A 113 -13.48 9.38 -0.85
N ILE A 114 -12.16 9.23 -1.02
CA ILE A 114 -11.15 10.07 -0.36
C ILE A 114 -10.49 11.02 -1.37
N GLY A 115 -10.16 10.52 -2.56
CA GLY A 115 -9.62 11.35 -3.64
C GLY A 115 -8.61 10.62 -4.51
N LYS A 116 -8.61 10.95 -5.81
CA LYS A 116 -7.71 10.33 -6.80
C LYS A 116 -6.25 10.70 -6.58
N ASP A 117 -5.98 11.95 -6.24
CA ASP A 117 -4.65 12.48 -5.92
C ASP A 117 -4.03 11.78 -4.69
N LYS A 118 -4.88 11.39 -3.74
CA LYS A 118 -4.49 10.68 -2.51
C LYS A 118 -4.18 9.19 -2.71
N ALA A 119 -4.49 8.61 -3.87
CA ALA A 119 -4.30 7.19 -4.15
C ALA A 119 -2.88 6.83 -4.65
N LYS A 120 -1.96 7.81 -4.74
CA LYS A 120 -0.57 7.60 -5.19
C LYS A 120 0.17 6.47 -4.43
N PRO A 121 0.03 6.31 -3.10
CA PRO A 121 0.68 5.22 -2.36
C PRO A 121 0.37 3.82 -2.92
N PHE A 122 -0.83 3.60 -3.46
CA PHE A 122 -1.19 2.31 -4.08
C PHE A 122 -0.35 2.02 -5.33
N ASP A 123 -0.13 3.04 -6.16
CA ASP A 123 0.64 2.91 -7.40
C ASP A 123 2.13 2.73 -7.11
N ASP A 124 2.63 3.44 -6.10
CA ASP A 124 4.03 3.34 -5.67
C ASP A 124 4.33 1.98 -5.02
N LEU A 125 3.41 1.44 -4.21
CA LEU A 125 3.52 0.08 -3.65
C LEU A 125 3.53 -0.99 -4.75
N ARG A 126 2.61 -0.89 -5.72
CA ARG A 126 2.59 -1.79 -6.88
C ARG A 126 3.89 -1.74 -7.68
N ARG A 127 4.51 -0.55 -7.77
CA ARG A 127 5.80 -0.39 -8.45
C ARG A 127 6.90 -1.14 -7.72
N ILE A 128 6.98 -1.04 -6.39
CA ILE A 128 7.93 -1.83 -5.57
C ILE A 128 7.77 -3.33 -5.83
N VAL A 129 6.54 -3.84 -5.75
CA VAL A 129 6.27 -5.26 -6.03
C VAL A 129 6.75 -5.65 -7.43
N SER A 130 6.44 -4.82 -8.43
CA SER A 130 6.86 -5.07 -9.82
C SER A 130 8.38 -5.07 -9.98
N GLU A 131 9.10 -4.17 -9.31
CA GLU A 131 10.57 -4.10 -9.31
C GLU A 131 11.21 -5.36 -8.70
N ILE A 132 10.63 -5.89 -7.61
CA ILE A 132 11.07 -7.14 -6.97
C ILE A 132 10.89 -8.33 -7.93
N ILE A 133 9.70 -8.47 -8.52
CA ILE A 133 9.40 -9.54 -9.49
C ILE A 133 10.31 -9.44 -10.73
N VAL A 134 10.55 -8.23 -11.25
CA VAL A 134 11.47 -8.04 -12.38
C VAL A 134 12.89 -8.42 -11.98
N SER A 135 13.36 -8.02 -10.80
CA SER A 135 14.71 -8.35 -10.33
C SER A 135 14.89 -9.86 -10.16
N ALA A 136 13.88 -10.57 -9.64
CA ALA A 136 13.86 -12.03 -9.60
C ALA A 136 14.06 -12.66 -10.99
N ARG A 137 13.33 -12.19 -12.00
CA ARG A 137 13.46 -12.70 -13.39
C ARG A 137 14.82 -12.40 -13.99
N MET A 138 15.41 -11.25 -13.67
CA MET A 138 16.73 -10.87 -14.13
C MET A 138 17.81 -11.75 -13.47
N LEU A 139 17.72 -11.97 -12.16
CA LEU A 139 18.66 -12.83 -11.41
C LEU A 139 18.62 -14.28 -11.88
N ALA A 140 17.45 -14.82 -12.20
CA ALA A 140 17.34 -16.17 -12.79
C ALA A 140 18.22 -16.35 -14.04
N ARG A 141 18.40 -15.28 -14.84
CA ARG A 141 19.25 -15.28 -16.03
C ARG A 141 20.69 -14.92 -15.72
N LEU A 142 20.90 -13.97 -14.81
CA LEU A 142 22.24 -13.50 -14.46
C LEU A 142 23.01 -14.58 -13.71
N TRP A 143 22.45 -15.20 -12.67
CA TRP A 143 23.12 -16.29 -11.94
C TRP A 143 23.40 -17.52 -12.79
N ALA A 144 22.65 -17.75 -13.88
CA ALA A 144 22.91 -18.84 -14.81
C ALA A 144 24.13 -18.60 -15.73
N ARG A 145 24.66 -17.37 -15.78
CA ARG A 145 25.72 -16.98 -16.71
C ARG A 145 27.09 -17.12 -16.07
N GLU A 146 27.86 -18.09 -16.52
CA GLU A 146 29.20 -18.39 -15.97
C GLU A 146 30.36 -17.92 -16.87
N ASN A 147 30.12 -17.71 -18.17
CA ASN A 147 31.20 -17.49 -19.15
C ASN A 147 31.35 -16.02 -19.57
N PHE A 148 32.55 -15.48 -19.40
CA PHE A 148 32.94 -14.11 -19.76
C PHE A 148 34.23 -14.14 -20.58
N ARG A 149 34.27 -13.38 -21.67
CA ARG A 149 35.44 -13.38 -22.59
C ARG A 149 36.52 -12.39 -22.17
N ILE A 150 36.14 -11.32 -21.48
CA ILE A 150 37.00 -10.22 -21.04
C ILE A 150 36.54 -9.70 -19.67
N GLU A 151 37.48 -9.16 -18.89
CA GLU A 151 37.24 -8.68 -17.52
C GLU A 151 36.11 -7.64 -17.45
N GLN A 152 36.05 -6.71 -18.40
CA GLN A 152 35.01 -5.68 -18.44
C GLN A 152 33.59 -6.27 -18.51
N GLN A 153 33.40 -7.42 -19.16
CA GLN A 153 32.09 -8.09 -19.21
C GLN A 153 31.73 -8.72 -17.86
N TRP A 154 32.72 -9.23 -17.13
CA TRP A 154 32.54 -9.76 -15.79
C TRP A 154 32.16 -8.64 -14.81
N GLU A 155 32.88 -7.52 -14.83
CA GLU A 155 32.54 -6.37 -13.97
C GLU A 155 31.13 -5.84 -14.22
N GLN A 156 30.73 -5.68 -15.48
CA GLN A 156 29.36 -5.25 -15.83
C GLN A 156 28.30 -6.25 -15.38
N HIS A 157 28.63 -7.54 -15.45
CA HIS A 157 27.75 -8.59 -14.97
C HIS A 157 27.60 -8.56 -13.46
N GLN A 158 28.70 -8.46 -12.72
CA GLN A 158 28.70 -8.34 -11.25
C GLN A 158 27.88 -7.14 -10.80
N ARG A 159 28.10 -5.95 -11.39
CA ARG A 159 27.28 -4.76 -11.10
C ARG A 159 25.78 -4.98 -11.36
N SER A 160 25.44 -5.77 -12.39
CA SER A 160 24.05 -6.09 -12.70
C SER A 160 23.45 -7.08 -11.69
N VAL A 161 24.22 -8.06 -11.23
CA VAL A 161 23.85 -8.99 -10.15
C VAL A 161 23.61 -8.21 -8.87
N GLU A 162 24.60 -7.46 -8.40
CA GLU A 162 24.55 -6.65 -7.17
C GLU A 162 23.32 -5.71 -7.16
N LYS A 163 23.08 -5.02 -8.29
CA LYS A 163 21.92 -4.13 -8.44
C LYS A 163 20.59 -4.86 -8.24
N HIS A 164 20.44 -6.04 -8.82
CA HIS A 164 19.19 -6.79 -8.71
C HIS A 164 19.08 -7.54 -7.36
N GLU A 165 20.19 -8.00 -6.80
CA GLU A 165 20.24 -8.58 -5.46
C GLU A 165 19.84 -7.57 -4.38
N ALA A 166 20.25 -6.30 -4.51
CA ALA A 166 19.83 -5.21 -3.62
C ALA A 166 18.30 -5.06 -3.55
N VAL A 167 17.62 -5.25 -4.68
CA VAL A 167 16.16 -5.18 -4.76
C VAL A 167 15.52 -6.49 -4.30
N PHE A 168 16.13 -7.62 -4.63
CA PHE A 168 15.60 -8.95 -4.39
C PHE A 168 15.70 -9.37 -2.91
N TRP A 169 16.82 -9.06 -2.25
CA TRP A 169 17.09 -9.40 -0.87
C TRP A 169 17.20 -8.16 0.01
N GLU A 170 16.57 -8.24 1.18
CA GLU A 170 16.72 -7.25 2.23
C GLU A 170 18.05 -7.45 2.97
N GLY A 171 18.73 -6.35 3.28
CA GLY A 171 19.92 -6.35 4.15
C GLY A 171 21.21 -6.88 3.54
N LEU A 172 21.27 -7.15 2.23
CA LEU A 172 22.53 -7.53 1.55
C LEU A 172 23.44 -6.34 1.22
N GLN A 173 22.85 -5.18 0.94
CA GLN A 173 23.57 -3.94 0.68
C GLN A 173 23.51 -3.03 1.89
N GLU A 174 24.53 -2.18 2.06
CA GLU A 174 24.56 -1.16 3.12
C GLU A 174 23.38 -0.17 2.98
N GLU A 175 23.02 0.16 1.74
CA GLU A 175 21.86 1.00 1.42
C GLU A 175 20.76 0.16 0.74
N ASP A 176 19.65 -0.10 1.46
CA ASP A 176 18.50 -0.81 0.91
C ASP A 176 17.68 0.10 -0.02
N PRO A 177 17.48 -0.27 -1.31
CA PRO A 177 16.77 0.58 -2.27
C PRO A 177 15.24 0.51 -2.17
N ILE A 178 14.67 -0.33 -1.32
CA ILE A 178 13.24 -0.61 -1.22
C ILE A 178 12.66 -0.16 0.11
N ASN A 179 13.27 -0.51 1.24
CA ASN A 179 12.73 -0.24 2.58
C ASN A 179 12.45 1.24 2.83
N PRO A 180 13.37 2.19 2.55
CA PRO A 180 13.08 3.62 2.74
C PRO A 180 11.91 4.12 1.89
N ARG A 181 11.70 3.54 0.70
CA ARG A 181 10.57 3.87 -0.17
C ARG A 181 9.27 3.27 0.36
N LEU A 182 9.33 2.04 0.85
CA LEU A 182 8.20 1.34 1.46
C LEU A 182 7.71 2.08 2.71
N ASP A 183 8.62 2.43 3.60
CA ASP A 183 8.32 3.17 4.82
C ASP A 183 7.70 4.53 4.48
N LYS A 184 8.25 5.25 3.48
CA LYS A 184 7.65 6.50 2.99
C LYS A 184 6.24 6.32 2.44
N ILE A 185 5.98 5.23 1.70
CA ILE A 185 4.64 4.92 1.17
C ILE A 185 3.65 4.69 2.32
N VAL A 186 4.08 3.96 3.35
CA VAL A 186 3.29 3.71 4.57
C VAL A 186 3.03 5.02 5.32
N ASP A 187 4.04 5.88 5.47
CA ASP A 187 3.89 7.20 6.11
C ASP A 187 2.93 8.12 5.35
N ASP A 188 3.00 8.13 4.02
CA ASP A 188 2.15 8.97 3.16
C ASP A 188 0.68 8.53 3.23
N ILE A 189 0.41 7.21 3.23
CA ILE A 189 -0.96 6.72 3.38
C ILE A 189 -1.46 6.86 4.83
N GLU A 190 -0.60 6.65 5.82
CA GLU A 190 -0.92 6.86 7.24
C GLU A 190 -1.36 8.30 7.48
N ARG A 191 -0.63 9.28 6.96
CA ARG A 191 -1.00 10.69 7.06
C ARG A 191 -2.37 10.96 6.45
N THR A 192 -2.59 10.43 5.24
CA THR A 192 -3.86 10.57 4.52
C THR A 192 -5.03 9.96 5.31
N CYS A 193 -4.88 8.72 5.76
CA CYS A 193 -5.91 8.03 6.54
C CYS A 193 -6.14 8.70 7.89
N ARG A 194 -5.09 9.16 8.57
CA ARG A 194 -5.19 9.86 9.86
C ARG A 194 -5.94 11.18 9.75
N GLU A 195 -5.79 11.93 8.65
CA GLU A 195 -6.57 13.14 8.39
C GLU A 195 -8.08 12.82 8.33
N VAL A 196 -8.44 11.73 7.67
CA VAL A 196 -9.84 11.25 7.55
C VAL A 196 -10.36 10.76 8.91
N ILE A 197 -9.60 9.90 9.60
CA ILE A 197 -9.99 9.28 10.87
C ILE A 197 -10.13 10.33 11.99
N SER A 198 -9.20 11.29 12.07
CA SER A 198 -9.24 12.35 13.10
C SER A 198 -10.24 13.46 12.81
N GLY A 199 -10.88 13.47 11.63
CA GLY A 199 -11.87 14.47 11.25
C GLY A 199 -11.33 15.89 11.11
N LYS A 200 -10.01 16.06 10.91
CA LYS A 200 -9.38 17.38 10.68
C LYS A 200 -10.00 18.03 9.44
N GLY A 201 -10.85 19.04 9.64
CA GLY A 201 -11.57 19.76 8.57
C GLY A 201 -13.10 19.71 8.68
N THR A 202 -13.66 18.97 9.64
CA THR A 202 -15.10 19.00 9.94
C THR A 202 -15.41 20.07 11.00
N LEU A 203 -16.66 20.59 11.02
CA LEU A 203 -17.15 21.57 12.01
C LEU A 203 -16.83 21.14 13.46
N HIS A 204 -16.78 19.85 13.75
CA HIS A 204 -16.38 19.30 15.05
C HIS A 204 -14.94 19.65 15.44
N GLY A 205 -13.98 19.69 14.50
CA GLY A 205 -12.60 20.11 14.79
C GLY A 205 -12.45 21.61 15.07
N ILE A 206 -13.40 22.43 14.62
CA ILE A 206 -13.47 23.87 14.92
C ILE A 206 -14.16 24.10 16.28
N LEU A 207 -15.22 23.34 16.57
CA LEU A 207 -15.97 23.42 17.84
C LEU A 207 -15.22 22.81 19.04
N ASN A 208 -14.35 21.81 18.84
CA ASN A 208 -13.52 21.20 19.89
C ASN A 208 -12.12 21.81 20.03
N ARG A 209 -11.85 22.99 19.46
CA ARG A 209 -10.62 23.72 19.86
C ARG A 209 -10.74 24.07 21.36
N PRO A 210 -9.73 23.74 22.20
CA PRO A 210 -9.75 24.11 23.60
C PRO A 210 -9.62 25.64 23.71
N VAL A 211 -10.75 26.34 23.63
CA VAL A 211 -10.90 27.73 24.04
C VAL A 211 -10.90 27.71 25.57
N PHE A 212 -9.72 27.56 26.17
CA PHE A 212 -9.31 27.99 27.51
C PHE A 212 -8.02 27.25 27.91
N ARG A 213 -6.88 27.70 27.38
CA ARG A 213 -5.66 27.76 28.20
C ARG A 213 -5.52 29.20 28.67
N SER A 214 -6.26 29.51 29.74
CA SER A 214 -5.96 30.66 30.58
C SER A 214 -4.55 30.45 31.12
N LYS A 215 -3.73 31.50 31.01
CA LYS A 215 -2.43 31.62 31.66
C LYS A 215 -2.55 31.28 33.15
N GLY A 216 -1.57 30.51 33.63
CA GLY A 216 -1.22 30.28 35.01
C GLY A 216 0.25 29.91 35.01
#